data_AF-A3Y5U4-F1
#
_entry.id   AF-A3Y5U4-F1
#
_cell.length_a   1.000
_cell.length_b   1.000
_cell.length_c   1.000
_cell.angle_alpha   90.00
_cell.angle_beta   90.00
_cell.angle_gamma   90.00
#
_symmetry.space_group_name_H-M   'P 1'
#
loop_
_entity.id
_entity.type
_entity.pdbx_description
1 polymer ?
#
loop_
_entity_poly.entity_id
_entity_poly.type
_entity_poly.pdbx_seq_one_letter_code
_entity_poly.pdbx_strand_id
1 'polypeptide(L)'
;MKHSATEYNVLSYLLKMNSMSYEKAIEWAYSQYTDEGVDPFIEKISLASDVSEIIELISNDFQVYGEPTQDFLAGEAASKYSKERLSLYDAIARILFDLDLELPKEEQQELYIAEDYFGWHDHAEKEAVRYVLPIFSKYRPIYEHAVEQFGI
;
A
#
# COMPACT_ATOMS: atom_id res chain seq x y z
N MET A 1 -12.17 -15.62 9.46
CA MET A 1 -10.73 -15.89 9.30
C MET A 1 -9.98 -14.94 10.22
N LYS A 2 -8.90 -15.35 10.89
CA LYS A 2 -8.16 -14.44 11.81
C LYS A 2 -7.02 -13.77 11.06
N HIS A 3 -7.04 -12.46 10.94
CA HIS A 3 -5.96 -11.69 10.33
C HIS A 3 -4.74 -11.59 11.26
N SER A 4 -3.57 -11.49 10.66
CA SER A 4 -2.28 -11.29 11.34
C SER A 4 -2.04 -9.81 11.65
N ALA A 5 -1.09 -9.54 12.57
CA ALA A 5 -0.67 -8.17 12.87
C ALA A 5 -0.17 -7.42 11.61
N THR A 6 0.49 -8.12 10.69
CA THR A 6 0.95 -7.53 9.41
C THR A 6 -0.22 -7.09 8.53
N GLU A 7 -1.29 -7.88 8.48
CA GLU A 7 -2.49 -7.53 7.69
C GLU A 7 -3.23 -6.35 8.33
N TYR A 8 -3.35 -6.32 9.66
CA TYR A 8 -3.92 -5.16 10.34
C TYR A 8 -3.06 -3.90 10.20
N ASN A 9 -1.74 -4.03 10.04
CA ASN A 9 -0.88 -2.90 9.67
C ASN A 9 -1.22 -2.33 8.29
N VAL A 10 -1.49 -3.20 7.32
CA VAL A 10 -1.95 -2.79 6.00
C VAL A 10 -3.32 -2.08 6.11
N LEU A 11 -4.27 -2.65 6.84
CA LEU A 11 -5.59 -2.01 7.04
C LEU A 11 -5.47 -0.62 7.68
N SER A 12 -4.68 -0.51 8.76
CA SER A 12 -4.42 0.76 9.44
C SER A 12 -3.80 1.79 8.49
N TYR A 13 -2.83 1.37 7.67
CA TYR A 13 -2.23 2.24 6.64
C TYR A 13 -3.25 2.69 5.58
N LEU A 14 -4.07 1.77 5.06
CA LEU A 14 -5.09 2.08 4.04
C LEU A 14 -6.11 3.11 4.56
N LEU A 15 -6.51 2.98 5.81
CA LEU A 15 -7.38 3.92 6.51
C LEU A 15 -6.72 5.29 6.70
N LYS A 16 -5.46 5.31 7.19
CA LYS A 16 -4.68 6.54 7.41
C LYS A 16 -4.46 7.33 6.12
N MET A 17 -4.24 6.63 5.00
CA MET A 17 -4.02 7.24 3.69
C MET A 17 -5.33 7.56 2.94
N ASN A 18 -6.49 7.29 3.55
CA ASN A 18 -7.81 7.42 2.93
C ASN A 18 -7.95 6.62 1.62
N SER A 19 -7.19 5.52 1.50
CA SER A 19 -7.35 4.54 0.42
C SER A 19 -8.56 3.63 0.67
N MET A 20 -8.95 3.49 1.95
CA MET A 20 -10.19 2.87 2.40
C MET A 20 -11.01 3.88 3.19
N SER A 21 -12.29 4.05 2.85
CA SER A 21 -13.21 4.87 3.66
C SER A 21 -13.70 4.09 4.88
N TYR A 22 -14.25 4.82 5.86
CA TYR A 22 -14.92 4.22 7.02
C TYR A 22 -16.01 3.22 6.60
N GLU A 23 -16.88 3.61 5.66
CA GLU A 23 -18.00 2.76 5.20
C GLU A 23 -17.47 1.45 4.59
N LYS A 24 -16.41 1.53 3.77
CA LYS A 24 -15.77 0.35 3.21
C LYS A 24 -15.13 -0.54 4.28
N ALA A 25 -14.55 0.04 5.32
CA ALA A 25 -13.97 -0.72 6.42
C ALA A 25 -15.04 -1.47 7.21
N ILE A 26 -16.21 -0.84 7.43
CA ILE A 26 -17.36 -1.49 8.07
C ILE A 26 -17.95 -2.58 7.17
N GLU A 27 -18.14 -2.33 5.87
CA GLU A 27 -18.56 -3.34 4.90
C GLU A 27 -17.61 -4.54 4.88
N TRP A 28 -16.30 -4.29 4.88
CA TRP A 28 -15.29 -5.33 4.97
C TRP A 28 -15.41 -6.11 6.29
N ALA A 29 -15.56 -5.44 7.43
CA ALA A 29 -15.73 -6.11 8.72
C ALA A 29 -16.96 -7.04 8.72
N TYR A 30 -18.09 -6.58 8.18
CA TYR A 30 -19.29 -7.42 8.03
C TYR A 30 -19.09 -8.60 7.08
N SER A 31 -18.30 -8.43 6.01
CA SER A 31 -18.01 -9.52 5.08
C SER A 31 -17.21 -10.68 5.70
N GLN A 32 -16.61 -10.47 6.88
CA GLN A 32 -15.91 -11.52 7.62
C GLN A 32 -16.83 -12.39 8.48
N TYR A 33 -18.12 -12.03 8.62
CA TYR A 33 -19.07 -12.80 9.41
C TYR A 33 -19.39 -14.11 8.69
N THR A 34 -19.34 -15.23 9.41
CA THR A 34 -19.71 -16.53 8.87
C THR A 34 -20.86 -17.14 9.67
N ASP A 35 -21.45 -18.22 9.15
CA ASP A 35 -22.48 -18.99 9.87
C ASP A 35 -21.94 -19.59 11.19
N GLU A 36 -20.62 -19.70 11.34
CA GLU A 36 -19.94 -20.20 12.53
C GLU A 36 -19.63 -19.09 13.57
N GLY A 37 -19.91 -17.83 13.22
CA GLY A 37 -19.67 -16.66 14.07
C GLY A 37 -18.67 -15.66 13.47
N VAL A 38 -18.22 -14.74 14.30
CA VAL A 38 -17.26 -13.68 13.94
C VAL A 38 -16.12 -13.62 14.95
N ASP A 39 -14.92 -13.25 14.49
CA ASP A 39 -13.82 -12.93 15.40
C ASP A 39 -14.23 -11.71 16.27
N PRO A 40 -14.15 -11.80 17.61
CA PRO A 40 -14.54 -10.68 18.48
C PRO A 40 -13.83 -9.36 18.15
N PHE A 41 -12.60 -9.40 17.62
CA PHE A 41 -11.92 -8.19 17.19
C PHE A 41 -12.57 -7.55 15.96
N ILE A 42 -12.99 -8.36 14.99
CA ILE A 42 -13.72 -7.87 13.82
C ILE A 42 -15.07 -7.28 14.23
N GLU A 43 -15.73 -7.87 15.21
CA GLU A 43 -16.96 -7.30 15.78
C GLU A 43 -16.71 -5.94 16.44
N LYS A 44 -15.56 -5.72 17.10
CA LYS A 44 -15.22 -4.37 17.59
C LYS A 44 -15.08 -3.37 16.43
N ILE A 45 -14.46 -3.77 15.31
CA ILE A 45 -14.31 -2.90 14.14
C ILE A 45 -15.68 -2.55 13.54
N SER A 46 -16.60 -3.51 13.42
CA SER A 46 -17.94 -3.24 12.87
C SER A 46 -18.78 -2.32 13.75
N LEU A 47 -18.42 -2.17 15.03
CA LEU A 47 -19.07 -1.30 16.00
C LEU A 47 -18.33 0.03 16.22
N ALA A 48 -17.16 0.22 15.62
CA ALA A 48 -16.40 1.47 15.73
C ALA A 48 -17.17 2.63 15.08
N SER A 49 -17.03 3.83 15.63
CA SER A 49 -17.79 5.01 15.24
C SER A 49 -17.15 5.79 14.09
N ASP A 50 -15.83 5.68 13.95
CA ASP A 50 -15.04 6.35 12.92
C ASP A 50 -13.70 5.64 12.63
N VAL A 51 -12.97 6.16 11.64
CA VAL A 51 -11.66 5.63 11.23
C VAL A 51 -10.62 5.69 12.36
N SER A 52 -10.65 6.71 13.20
CA SER A 52 -9.65 6.90 14.27
C SER A 52 -9.81 5.82 15.32
N GLU A 53 -11.06 5.48 15.67
CA GLU A 53 -11.36 4.38 16.59
C GLU A 53 -10.89 3.04 16.03
N ILE A 54 -11.11 2.76 14.74
CA ILE A 54 -10.63 1.52 14.10
C ILE A 54 -9.10 1.42 14.18
N ILE A 55 -8.40 2.51 13.85
CA ILE A 55 -6.93 2.55 13.92
C ILE A 55 -6.45 2.33 15.37
N GLU A 56 -7.09 2.98 16.34
CA GLU A 56 -6.74 2.82 17.77
C GLU A 56 -6.96 1.38 18.25
N LEU A 57 -8.07 0.74 17.87
CA LEU A 57 -8.34 -0.66 18.17
C LEU A 57 -7.24 -1.58 17.62
N ILE A 58 -6.86 -1.39 16.35
CA ILE A 58 -5.78 -2.14 15.71
C ILE A 58 -4.45 -1.94 16.46
N SER A 59 -4.08 -0.70 16.75
CA SER A 59 -2.83 -0.39 17.43
C SER A 59 -2.77 -1.01 18.83
N ASN A 60 -3.86 -0.95 19.59
CA ASN A 60 -3.93 -1.48 20.95
C ASN A 60 -3.90 -3.02 20.99
N ASP A 61 -4.68 -3.70 20.13
CA ASP A 61 -4.80 -5.15 20.17
C ASP A 61 -3.64 -5.88 19.46
N PHE A 62 -3.01 -5.27 18.45
CA PHE A 62 -1.96 -5.91 17.64
C PHE A 62 -0.58 -5.27 17.78
N GLN A 63 -0.45 -4.19 18.57
CA GLN A 63 0.80 -3.44 18.77
C GLN A 63 1.39 -2.92 17.45
N VAL A 64 0.51 -2.51 16.54
CA VAL A 64 0.87 -2.01 15.23
C VAL A 64 0.85 -0.49 15.23
N TYR A 65 2.03 0.12 15.14
CA TYR A 65 2.24 1.57 15.20
C TYR A 65 3.04 2.13 14.01
N GLY A 66 3.46 1.25 13.09
CA GLY A 66 4.42 1.56 12.03
C GLY A 66 3.78 1.71 10.65
N GLU A 67 4.63 1.88 9.64
CA GLU A 67 4.23 1.78 8.24
C GLU A 67 4.32 0.31 7.77
N PRO A 68 3.62 -0.06 6.68
CA PRO A 68 3.83 -1.34 6.01
C PRO A 68 5.27 -1.54 5.56
N THR A 69 5.59 -2.73 5.09
CA THR A 69 6.94 -3.04 4.58
C THR A 69 7.31 -2.14 3.39
N GLN A 70 8.60 -1.87 3.21
CA GLN A 70 9.09 -1.09 2.07
C GLN A 70 8.64 -1.71 0.73
N ASP A 71 8.63 -3.05 0.63
CA ASP A 71 8.12 -3.78 -0.54
C ASP A 71 6.64 -3.46 -0.84
N PHE A 72 5.80 -3.34 0.20
CA PHE A 72 4.41 -2.94 0.05
C PHE A 72 4.29 -1.50 -0.44
N LEU A 73 5.10 -0.59 0.10
CA LEU A 73 5.08 0.83 -0.26
C LEU A 73 5.59 1.07 -1.70
N ALA A 74 6.64 0.36 -2.11
CA ALA A 74 7.10 0.34 -3.50
C ALA A 74 6.02 -0.24 -4.43
N GLY A 75 5.33 -1.30 -3.98
CA GLY A 75 4.20 -1.88 -4.68
C GLY A 75 3.00 -0.93 -4.83
N GLU A 76 2.73 -0.09 -3.82
CA GLU A 76 1.69 0.94 -3.87
C GLU A 76 1.97 1.94 -4.98
N ALA A 77 3.20 2.48 -5.04
CA ALA A 77 3.61 3.43 -6.08
C ALA A 77 3.51 2.79 -7.47
N ALA A 78 3.98 1.55 -7.62
CA ALA A 78 3.90 0.79 -8.86
C ALA A 78 2.44 0.53 -9.31
N SER A 79 1.54 0.16 -8.38
CA SER A 79 0.12 -0.06 -8.68
C SER A 79 -0.55 1.24 -9.10
N LYS A 80 -0.29 2.35 -8.39
CA LYS A 80 -0.83 3.68 -8.73
C LYS A 80 -0.38 4.15 -10.12
N TYR A 81 0.89 3.97 -10.48
CA TYR A 81 1.37 4.23 -11.84
C TYR A 81 0.61 3.38 -12.87
N SER A 82 0.51 2.06 -12.64
CA SER A 82 -0.15 1.16 -13.59
C SER A 82 -1.65 1.43 -13.78
N LYS A 83 -2.28 2.11 -12.82
CA LYS A 83 -3.69 2.54 -12.84
C LYS A 83 -3.83 4.01 -13.27
N GLU A 84 -2.79 4.61 -13.82
CA GLU A 84 -2.74 6.01 -14.29
C GLU A 84 -3.09 7.04 -13.20
N ARG A 85 -2.88 6.69 -11.93
CA ARG A 85 -3.11 7.59 -10.77
C ARG A 85 -1.87 8.38 -10.37
N LEU A 86 -0.69 7.95 -10.83
CA LEU A 86 0.57 8.67 -10.70
C LEU A 86 1.26 8.67 -12.07
N SER A 87 1.96 9.76 -12.40
CA SER A 87 2.90 9.73 -13.51
C SER A 87 4.08 8.80 -13.18
N LEU A 88 4.84 8.39 -14.20
CA LEU A 88 6.04 7.58 -13.95
C LEU A 88 7.04 8.33 -13.04
N TYR A 89 7.23 9.63 -13.30
CA TYR A 89 8.11 10.48 -12.50
C TYR A 89 7.66 10.52 -11.03
N ASP A 90 6.39 10.79 -10.77
CA ASP A 90 5.87 10.88 -9.40
C ASP A 90 5.96 9.53 -8.67
N ALA A 91 5.78 8.42 -9.38
CA ALA A 91 5.94 7.09 -8.79
C ALA A 91 7.40 6.80 -8.40
N ILE A 92 8.37 7.20 -9.24
CA ILE A 92 9.80 7.09 -8.95
C ILE A 92 10.19 8.03 -7.79
N ALA A 93 9.81 9.30 -7.86
CA ALA A 93 10.10 10.31 -6.85
C ALA A 93 9.52 9.92 -5.49
N ARG A 94 8.32 9.35 -5.46
CA ARG A 94 7.72 8.82 -4.23
C ARG A 94 8.58 7.73 -3.59
N ILE A 95 9.14 6.81 -4.39
CA ILE A 95 10.00 5.73 -3.88
C ILE A 95 11.34 6.26 -3.40
N LEU A 96 11.98 7.14 -4.17
CA LEU A 96 13.32 7.63 -3.91
C LEU A 96 13.41 8.73 -2.84
N PHE A 97 12.42 9.62 -2.78
CA PHE A 97 12.54 10.88 -2.04
C PHE A 97 11.47 11.07 -0.98
N ASP A 98 10.21 10.75 -1.30
CA ASP A 98 9.13 10.95 -0.31
C ASP A 98 9.17 9.88 0.78
N LEU A 99 9.35 8.63 0.36
CA LEU A 99 9.39 7.48 1.26
C LEU A 99 10.83 7.06 1.62
N ASP A 100 11.81 7.48 0.82
CA ASP A 100 13.25 7.14 0.99
C ASP A 100 13.46 5.65 1.28
N LEU A 101 12.92 4.79 0.40
CA LEU A 101 12.91 3.34 0.63
C LEU A 101 14.31 2.74 0.44
N GLU A 102 14.72 1.88 1.38
CA GLU A 102 16.00 1.14 1.33
C GLU A 102 15.91 -0.11 0.43
N LEU A 103 15.67 0.10 -0.86
CA LEU A 103 15.66 -0.97 -1.87
C LEU A 103 17.07 -1.53 -2.11
N PRO A 104 17.19 -2.75 -2.70
CA PRO A 104 18.47 -3.26 -3.18
C PRO A 104 19.19 -2.22 -4.05
N LYS A 105 20.51 -2.08 -3.87
CA LYS A 105 21.30 -1.01 -4.50
C LYS A 105 21.14 -0.97 -6.01
N GLU A 106 21.07 -2.14 -6.64
CA GLU A 106 20.87 -2.27 -8.07
C GLU A 106 19.54 -1.64 -8.49
N GLU A 107 18.45 -1.94 -7.79
CA GLU A 107 17.12 -1.39 -8.09
C GLU A 107 17.07 0.12 -7.81
N GLN A 108 17.71 0.57 -6.73
CA GLN A 108 17.80 1.99 -6.41
C GLN A 108 18.57 2.76 -7.50
N GLN A 109 19.67 2.19 -8.02
CA GLN A 109 20.43 2.78 -9.13
C GLN A 109 19.59 2.91 -10.40
N GLU A 110 18.83 1.87 -10.76
CA GLU A 110 17.96 1.92 -11.95
C GLU A 110 16.86 2.97 -11.80
N LEU A 111 16.32 3.18 -10.60
CA LEU A 111 15.35 4.25 -10.32
C LEU A 111 15.98 5.64 -10.45
N TYR A 112 17.21 5.85 -9.95
CA TYR A 112 17.92 7.12 -10.11
C TYR A 112 18.24 7.41 -11.58
N ILE A 113 18.66 6.39 -12.34
CA ILE A 113 18.87 6.52 -13.78
C ILE A 113 17.57 6.94 -14.47
N ALA A 114 16.45 6.28 -14.14
CA ALA A 114 15.15 6.59 -14.70
C ALA A 114 14.65 8.00 -14.34
N GLU A 115 14.92 8.47 -13.13
CA GLU A 115 14.59 9.82 -12.68
C GLU A 115 15.36 10.89 -13.48
N ASP A 116 16.67 10.69 -13.66
CA ASP A 116 17.53 11.64 -14.39
C ASP A 116 17.07 11.84 -15.85
N TYR A 117 16.47 10.83 -16.48
CA TYR A 117 15.91 10.99 -17.84
C TYR A 117 14.88 12.13 -17.93
N PHE A 118 14.12 12.42 -16.87
CA PHE A 118 13.11 13.48 -16.86
C PHE A 118 13.70 14.90 -16.82
N GLY A 119 14.97 15.05 -16.43
CA GLY A 119 15.65 16.34 -16.46
C GLY A 119 16.26 16.72 -17.83
N TRP A 120 16.51 15.74 -18.70
CA TRP A 120 17.45 15.90 -19.82
C TRP A 120 16.94 15.43 -21.19
N HIS A 121 15.78 14.74 -21.28
CA HIS A 121 15.32 14.11 -22.52
C HIS A 121 13.90 14.48 -22.96
N ASP A 122 13.73 14.78 -24.25
CA ASP A 122 12.43 15.07 -24.90
C ASP A 122 11.45 13.88 -24.86
N HIS A 123 11.96 12.65 -24.64
CA HIS A 123 11.19 11.41 -24.54
C HIS A 123 11.50 10.63 -23.26
N ALA A 124 11.68 11.36 -22.16
CA ALA A 124 12.08 10.82 -20.85
C ALA A 124 11.31 9.55 -20.45
N GLU A 125 9.98 9.59 -20.48
CA GLU A 125 9.15 8.48 -20.01
C GLU A 125 9.39 7.18 -20.78
N LYS A 126 9.58 7.25 -22.10
CA LYS A 126 9.78 6.07 -22.95
C LYS A 126 11.09 5.33 -22.63
N GLU A 127 12.13 6.06 -22.24
CA GLU A 127 13.41 5.48 -21.86
C GLU A 127 13.40 5.07 -20.38
N ALA A 128 12.89 5.91 -19.49
CA ALA A 128 12.76 5.65 -18.05
C ALA A 128 11.94 4.38 -17.72
N VAL A 129 10.83 4.13 -18.45
CA VAL A 129 10.01 2.93 -18.26
C VAL A 129 10.84 1.64 -18.33
N ARG A 130 11.86 1.58 -19.20
CA ARG A 130 12.63 0.34 -19.41
C ARG A 130 13.40 -0.10 -18.17
N TYR A 131 13.83 0.87 -17.37
CA TYR A 131 14.57 0.65 -16.12
C TYR A 131 13.64 0.34 -14.95
N VAL A 132 12.47 0.99 -14.93
CA VAL A 132 11.54 0.96 -13.79
C VAL A 132 10.58 -0.22 -13.88
N LEU A 133 10.18 -0.64 -15.07
CA LEU A 133 9.16 -1.67 -15.26
C LEU A 133 9.52 -3.02 -14.61
N PRO A 134 10.77 -3.53 -14.64
CA PRO A 134 11.14 -4.74 -13.91
C PRO A 134 10.91 -4.62 -12.40
N ILE A 135 11.24 -3.47 -11.82
CA ILE A 135 11.07 -3.16 -10.39
C ILE A 135 9.58 -3.10 -10.05
N PHE A 136 8.80 -2.35 -10.85
CA PHE A 136 7.36 -2.24 -10.65
C PHE A 136 6.65 -3.58 -10.80
N SER A 137 7.08 -4.41 -11.75
CA SER A 137 6.50 -5.75 -11.96
C SER A 137 6.78 -6.70 -10.80
N LYS A 138 7.91 -6.52 -10.10
CA LYS A 138 8.27 -7.27 -8.89
C LYS A 138 7.41 -6.88 -7.69
N TYR A 139 7.25 -5.57 -7.44
CA TYR A 139 6.61 -5.09 -6.21
C TYR A 139 5.09 -4.90 -6.31
N ARG A 140 4.55 -4.55 -7.48
CA ARG A 140 3.11 -4.32 -7.66
C ARG A 140 2.24 -5.47 -7.14
N PRO A 141 2.52 -6.75 -7.45
CA PRO A 141 1.70 -7.86 -6.97
C PRO A 141 1.66 -7.98 -5.44
N ILE A 142 2.72 -7.56 -4.74
CA ILE A 142 2.79 -7.60 -3.27
C ILE A 142 1.73 -6.67 -2.68
N TYR A 143 1.66 -5.44 -3.18
CA TYR A 143 0.62 -4.48 -2.78
C TYR A 143 -0.76 -4.98 -3.18
N GLU A 144 -0.96 -5.37 -4.44
CA GLU A 144 -2.28 -5.75 -4.96
C GLU A 144 -2.87 -6.96 -4.21
N HIS A 145 -2.05 -7.98 -3.94
CA HIS A 145 -2.49 -9.13 -3.16
C HIS A 145 -2.80 -8.76 -1.70
N ALA A 146 -1.99 -7.88 -1.10
CA ALA A 146 -2.19 -7.45 0.29
C ALA A 146 -3.46 -6.61 0.46
N VAL A 147 -3.90 -5.85 -0.54
CA VAL A 147 -5.12 -5.03 -0.46
C VAL A 147 -6.39 -5.74 -0.94
N GLU A 148 -6.26 -6.78 -1.76
CA GLU A 148 -7.38 -7.59 -2.28
C GLU A 148 -8.24 -8.19 -1.15
N GLN A 149 -7.61 -8.65 -0.07
CA GLN A 149 -8.32 -9.19 1.10
C GLN A 149 -9.23 -8.18 1.80
N PHE A 150 -9.04 -6.88 1.54
CA PHE A 150 -9.84 -5.78 2.05
C PHE A 150 -10.83 -5.24 1.01
N GLY A 151 -10.97 -5.88 -0.16
CA GLY A 151 -11.90 -5.48 -1.21
C GLY A 151 -11.50 -4.19 -1.94
N ILE A 152 -10.19 -3.94 -2.10
CA ILE A 152 -9.60 -2.79 -2.80
C ILE A 152 -8.93 -3.20 -4.10
#